data_AF-A0A6H9K938-F1
#
_entry.id   AF-A0A6H9K938-F1
#
_cell.length_a   1.000
_cell.length_b   1.000
_cell.length_c   1.000
_cell.angle_alpha   90.00
_cell.angle_beta   90.00
_cell.angle_gamma   90.00
#
_symmetry.space_group_name_H-M   'P 1'
#
loop_
_entity.id
_entity.type
_entity.pdbx_description
1 polymer ?
#
loop_
_entity_poly.entity_id
_entity_poly.type
_entity_poly.pdbx_seq_one_letter_code
_entity_poly.pdbx_strand_id
1 'polypeptide(L)'
;MLPQILQLVNCQFLLQNKFVKSLILILFFSSLTFATTPKEVLKELQKGDFQKAEQLYSQLSTSQKSTELGTWANYLFETNGQKAEQTLQEFVKKFPTSKKIQKARFELISVYFLKEDTKRFQKETDTFLRKYPNSKYRKRLKRLQRNIFTPTQIKRSKEKPTKFFVQVGAFSNPTNAQLLKEKLEKRNYGVILNQKVRNDQTLHLVWVKTEANKSEEATQTGEELQNRFTEIGSFSVIPAN
;
A
#
# COMPACT_ATOMS: atom_id res chain seq x y z
N MET A 1 53.42 39.93 -60.83
CA MET A 1 53.04 40.89 -59.76
C MET A 1 51.78 40.36 -59.07
N LEU A 2 51.90 39.89 -57.83
CA LEU A 2 50.82 39.88 -56.82
C LEU A 2 50.70 41.31 -56.24
N PRO A 3 49.63 41.75 -55.51
CA PRO A 3 48.62 41.00 -54.73
C PRO A 3 47.17 41.47 -55.08
N GLN A 4 46.03 41.06 -54.51
CA GLN A 4 45.60 40.77 -53.13
C GLN A 4 44.36 39.86 -53.19
N ILE A 5 44.45 38.66 -52.63
CA ILE A 5 43.30 37.83 -52.29
C ILE A 5 43.35 37.68 -50.78
N LEU A 6 42.60 38.51 -50.05
CA LEU A 6 42.09 38.18 -48.73
C LEU A 6 41.05 39.23 -48.32
N GLN A 7 39.81 38.76 -48.16
CA GLN A 7 38.75 39.21 -47.26
C GLN A 7 37.40 39.09 -47.97
N LEU A 8 36.41 38.57 -47.23
CA LEU A 8 35.00 38.40 -47.59
C LEU A 8 34.61 37.07 -48.25
N VAL A 9 35.07 35.95 -47.71
CA VAL A 9 34.30 34.70 -47.79
C VAL A 9 33.86 34.32 -46.37
N ASN A 10 32.58 33.99 -46.24
CA ASN A 10 31.91 33.38 -45.08
C ASN A 10 31.41 34.26 -43.93
N CYS A 11 30.54 35.23 -44.21
CA CYS A 11 29.56 35.64 -43.18
C CYS A 11 28.15 36.03 -43.67
N GLN A 12 27.75 35.65 -44.88
CA GLN A 12 26.41 36.00 -45.40
C GLN A 12 25.50 34.81 -45.70
N PHE A 13 25.95 33.56 -45.51
CA PHE A 13 25.12 32.39 -45.84
C PHE A 13 24.22 31.88 -44.70
N LEU A 14 24.19 32.55 -43.54
CA LEU A 14 23.38 32.09 -42.39
C LEU A 14 22.08 32.87 -42.14
N LEU A 15 21.74 33.90 -42.94
CA LEU A 15 20.64 34.81 -42.59
C LEU A 15 19.41 34.82 -43.51
N GLN A 16 19.35 34.01 -44.57
CA GLN A 16 18.25 34.06 -45.54
C GLN A 16 17.27 32.86 -45.48
N ASN A 17 17.51 31.87 -44.61
CA ASN A 17 16.70 30.65 -44.62
C ASN A 17 15.51 30.77 -43.64
N LYS A 18 14.37 31.24 -44.14
CA LYS A 18 13.09 31.34 -43.38
C LYS A 18 12.66 29.99 -42.76
N PHE A 19 13.16 28.87 -43.27
CA PHE A 19 12.93 27.52 -42.74
C PHE A 19 13.62 27.25 -41.39
N VAL A 20 14.79 27.85 -41.13
CA VAL A 20 15.57 27.56 -39.89
C VAL A 20 14.98 28.29 -38.68
N LYS A 21 14.35 29.47 -38.89
CA LYS A 21 13.65 30.19 -37.81
C LYS A 21 12.37 29.49 -37.35
N SER A 22 11.74 28.68 -38.21
CA SER A 22 10.56 27.88 -37.85
C SER A 22 10.94 26.62 -37.04
N LEU A 23 12.12 26.03 -37.31
CA LEU A 23 12.59 24.83 -36.61
C LEU A 23 13.04 25.11 -35.16
N ILE A 24 13.51 26.33 -34.86
CA ILE A 24 13.94 26.74 -33.52
C ILE A 24 12.74 26.99 -32.57
N LEU A 25 11.53 27.23 -33.08
CA LEU A 25 10.34 27.45 -32.26
C LEU A 25 9.65 26.14 -31.81
N ILE A 26 9.91 25.01 -32.48
CA ILE A 26 9.31 23.70 -32.17
C ILE A 26 10.10 22.96 -31.06
N LEU A 27 11.34 23.37 -30.77
CA LEU A 27 12.19 22.73 -29.74
C LEU A 27 12.00 23.28 -28.31
N PHE A 28 11.12 24.26 -28.10
CA PHE A 28 10.76 24.75 -26.76
C PHE A 28 9.43 24.21 -26.21
N PHE A 29 8.71 23.38 -26.98
CA PHE A 29 7.46 22.73 -26.53
C PHE A 29 7.64 21.29 -26.03
N SER A 30 8.87 20.78 -25.96
CA SER A 30 9.13 19.47 -25.35
C SER A 30 9.24 19.61 -23.84
N SER A 31 8.23 19.09 -23.14
CA SER A 31 8.18 18.79 -21.70
C SER A 31 7.69 19.90 -20.74
N LEU A 32 6.43 20.34 -20.91
CA LEU A 32 5.63 20.57 -19.71
C LEU A 32 5.34 19.20 -19.07
N THR A 33 6.28 18.71 -18.26
CA THR A 33 5.98 17.65 -17.31
C THR A 33 5.05 18.25 -16.27
N PHE A 34 3.77 17.89 -16.32
CA PHE A 34 2.86 18.23 -15.24
C PHE A 34 3.44 17.65 -13.96
N ALA A 35 3.89 18.52 -13.05
CA ALA A 35 4.50 18.08 -11.80
C ALA A 35 3.47 17.28 -11.02
N THR A 36 3.74 16.00 -10.80
CA THR A 36 2.87 15.10 -10.06
C THR A 36 2.56 15.69 -8.69
N THR A 37 1.29 15.65 -8.29
CA THR A 37 0.83 16.22 -7.03
C THR A 37 0.38 15.13 -6.04
N PRO A 38 0.48 15.37 -4.72
CA PRO A 38 -0.06 14.44 -3.73
C PRO A 38 -1.56 14.13 -3.91
N LYS A 39 -2.32 15.07 -4.49
CA LYS A 39 -3.76 14.90 -4.76
C LYS A 39 -4.00 13.82 -5.82
N GLU A 40 -3.15 13.73 -6.84
CA GLU A 40 -3.24 12.71 -7.88
C GLU A 40 -2.89 11.32 -7.35
N VAL A 41 -1.87 11.23 -6.50
CA VAL A 41 -1.53 9.98 -5.79
C VAL A 41 -2.74 9.49 -5.00
N LEU A 42 -3.37 10.36 -4.21
CA LEU A 42 -4.55 9.99 -3.43
C LEU A 42 -5.75 9.60 -4.31
N LYS A 43 -5.89 10.19 -5.49
CA LYS A 43 -6.94 9.84 -6.45
C LYS A 43 -6.77 8.43 -6.99
N GLU A 44 -5.55 8.02 -7.35
CA GLU A 44 -5.30 6.66 -7.82
C GLU A 44 -5.39 5.64 -6.68
N LEU A 45 -4.94 5.98 -5.46
CA LEU A 45 -5.19 5.16 -4.25
C LEU A 45 -6.68 4.93 -4.00
N GLN A 46 -7.53 5.94 -4.19
CA GLN A 46 -8.98 5.81 -4.04
C GLN A 46 -9.63 4.90 -5.10
N LYS A 47 -9.05 4.85 -6.30
CA LYS A 47 -9.48 3.92 -7.35
C LYS A 47 -8.98 2.50 -7.13
N GLY A 48 -8.04 2.32 -6.20
CA GLY A 48 -7.39 1.03 -5.95
C GLY A 48 -6.23 0.70 -6.88
N ASP A 49 -5.81 1.65 -7.72
CA ASP A 49 -4.66 1.49 -8.62
C ASP A 49 -3.36 1.81 -7.87
N PHE A 50 -2.92 0.88 -7.02
CA PHE A 50 -1.74 1.07 -6.17
C PHE A 50 -0.45 1.18 -6.97
N GLN A 51 -0.31 0.43 -8.07
CA GLN A 51 0.89 0.46 -8.89
C GLN A 51 1.09 1.85 -9.48
N LYS A 52 0.04 2.43 -10.08
CA LYS A 52 0.11 3.79 -10.61
C LYS A 52 0.26 4.83 -9.51
N ALA A 53 -0.42 4.64 -8.38
CA ALA A 53 -0.27 5.56 -7.26
C ALA A 53 1.17 5.57 -6.71
N GLU A 54 1.83 4.43 -6.62
CA GLU A 54 3.21 4.30 -6.17
C GLU A 54 4.18 4.95 -7.17
N GLN A 55 3.98 4.72 -8.47
CA GLN A 55 4.71 5.41 -9.53
C GLN A 55 4.59 6.93 -9.39
N LEU A 56 3.37 7.46 -9.27
CA LEU A 56 3.14 8.89 -9.05
C LEU A 56 3.78 9.39 -7.74
N TYR A 57 3.72 8.60 -6.66
CA TYR A 57 4.29 8.97 -5.37
C TYR A 57 5.82 9.07 -5.42
N SER A 58 6.48 8.16 -6.15
CA SER A 58 7.93 8.18 -6.33
C SER A 58 8.43 9.49 -6.98
N GLN A 59 7.62 10.05 -7.88
CA GLN A 59 7.91 11.30 -8.61
C GLN A 59 7.69 12.56 -7.77
N LEU A 60 7.05 12.47 -6.59
CA LEU A 60 6.88 13.63 -5.73
C LEU A 60 8.22 14.11 -5.18
N SER A 61 8.41 15.43 -5.16
CA SER A 61 9.55 16.06 -4.49
C SER A 61 9.49 15.86 -2.98
N THR A 62 10.62 16.03 -2.29
CA THR A 62 10.68 15.95 -0.82
C THR A 62 9.73 16.95 -0.15
N SER A 63 9.58 18.16 -0.69
CA SER A 63 8.65 19.17 -0.17
C SER A 63 7.19 18.79 -0.39
N GLN A 64 6.87 18.09 -1.48
CA GLN A 64 5.52 17.57 -1.72
C GLN A 64 5.20 16.39 -0.79
N LYS A 65 6.16 15.47 -0.57
CA LYS A 65 6.01 14.32 0.34
C LYS A 65 5.81 14.76 1.80
N SER A 66 6.42 15.88 2.21
CA SER A 66 6.28 16.42 3.57
C SER A 66 4.99 17.22 3.82
N THR A 67 4.17 17.47 2.81
CA THR A 67 2.84 18.10 2.99
C THR A 67 1.85 17.16 3.70
N GLU A 68 0.72 17.71 4.20
CA GLU A 68 -0.36 16.91 4.79
C GLU A 68 -0.78 15.76 3.87
N LEU A 69 -1.04 16.06 2.58
CA LEU A 69 -1.48 15.04 1.63
C LEU A 69 -0.37 14.06 1.28
N GLY A 70 0.88 14.52 1.18
CA GLY A 70 2.03 13.66 0.92
C GLY A 70 2.28 12.67 2.07
N THR A 71 2.25 13.15 3.31
CA THR A 71 2.44 12.31 4.50
C THR A 71 1.28 11.33 4.66
N TRP A 72 0.05 11.76 4.36
CA TRP A 72 -1.11 10.87 4.35
C TRP A 72 -0.99 9.79 3.27
N ALA A 73 -0.55 10.14 2.07
CA ALA A 73 -0.29 9.17 1.01
C ALA A 73 0.80 8.16 1.41
N ASN A 74 1.89 8.63 2.04
CA ASN A 74 2.95 7.76 2.55
C ASN A 74 2.41 6.67 3.47
N TYR A 75 1.57 7.07 4.43
CA TYR A 75 0.93 6.13 5.35
C TYR A 75 0.08 5.08 4.62
N LEU A 76 -0.62 5.45 3.55
CA LEU A 76 -1.49 4.52 2.82
C LEU A 76 -0.71 3.43 2.05
N PHE A 77 0.54 3.69 1.68
CA PHE A 77 1.43 2.68 1.09
C PHE A 77 2.11 1.80 2.14
N GLU A 78 2.14 2.24 3.40
CA GLU A 78 2.96 1.59 4.41
C GLU A 78 2.37 0.23 4.82
N THR A 79 3.16 -0.82 4.58
CA THR A 79 2.80 -2.20 4.90
C THR A 79 3.44 -2.66 6.22
N ASN A 80 4.50 -1.99 6.67
CA ASN A 80 5.18 -2.25 7.92
C ASN A 80 4.49 -1.50 9.08
N GLY A 81 4.00 -2.25 10.07
CA GLY A 81 3.28 -1.68 11.21
C GLY A 81 4.07 -0.67 12.06
N GLN A 82 5.40 -0.81 12.14
CA GLN A 82 6.25 0.15 12.89
C GLN A 82 6.39 1.47 12.14
N LYS A 83 6.66 1.43 10.83
CA LYS A 83 6.73 2.63 10.00
C LYS A 83 5.36 3.31 9.87
N ALA A 84 4.28 2.53 9.84
CA ALA A 84 2.92 3.06 9.87
C ALA A 84 2.64 3.82 11.16
N GLU A 85 3.04 3.28 12.32
CA GLU A 85 2.96 3.97 13.61
C GLU A 85 3.71 5.30 13.57
N GLN A 86 4.98 5.29 13.14
CA GLN A 86 5.82 6.48 13.07
C GLN A 86 5.22 7.55 12.17
N THR A 87 4.78 7.17 10.97
CA THR A 87 4.17 8.09 10.00
C THR A 87 2.88 8.70 10.54
N LEU A 88 2.04 7.90 11.22
CA LEU A 88 0.82 8.39 11.85
C LEU A 88 1.08 9.30 13.05
N GLN A 89 2.06 8.98 13.89
CA GLN A 89 2.48 9.85 15.00
C GLN A 89 2.96 11.20 14.49
N GLU A 90 3.80 11.18 13.46
CA GLU A 90 4.30 12.38 12.80
C GLU A 90 3.15 13.19 12.20
N PHE A 91 2.22 12.54 11.48
CA PHE A 91 1.05 13.18 10.91
C PHE A 91 0.20 13.87 11.99
N VAL A 92 -0.11 13.17 13.08
CA VAL A 92 -0.91 13.69 14.19
C VAL A 92 -0.24 14.88 14.88
N LYS A 93 1.09 14.86 14.96
CA LYS A 93 1.91 15.94 15.54
C LYS A 93 1.97 17.16 14.62
N LYS A 94 2.26 16.96 13.33
CA LYS A 94 2.47 18.04 12.36
C LYS A 94 1.17 18.68 11.86
N PHE A 95 0.08 17.91 11.77
CA PHE A 95 -1.18 18.36 11.18
C PHE A 95 -2.37 18.22 12.14
N PRO A 96 -2.32 18.80 13.36
CA PRO A 96 -3.33 18.58 14.40
C PRO A 96 -4.73 19.14 14.03
N THR A 97 -4.81 20.07 13.08
CA THR A 97 -6.05 20.69 12.58
C THR A 97 -6.52 20.11 11.24
N SER A 98 -5.82 19.10 10.70
CA SER A 98 -6.19 18.46 9.43
C SER A 98 -7.61 17.89 9.48
N LYS A 99 -8.33 17.98 8.35
CA LYS A 99 -9.61 17.28 8.16
C LYS A 99 -9.50 15.75 8.33
N LYS A 100 -8.30 15.19 8.23
CA LYS A 100 -7.99 13.76 8.40
C LYS A 100 -7.57 13.39 9.82
N ILE A 101 -7.42 14.35 10.74
CA ILE A 101 -6.86 14.08 12.08
C ILE A 101 -7.62 13.00 12.85
N GLN A 102 -8.96 12.98 12.75
CA GLN A 102 -9.77 11.95 13.40
C GLN A 102 -9.51 10.56 12.78
N LYS A 103 -9.36 10.48 11.45
CA LYS A 103 -9.01 9.22 10.78
C LYS A 103 -7.60 8.77 11.19
N ALA A 104 -6.61 9.66 11.12
CA ALA A 104 -5.23 9.35 11.47
C ALA A 104 -5.09 8.84 12.91
N ARG A 105 -5.75 9.48 13.89
CA ARG A 105 -5.75 9.00 15.28
C ARG A 105 -6.46 7.65 15.44
N PHE A 106 -7.56 7.44 14.74
CA PHE A 106 -8.25 6.16 14.74
C PHE A 106 -7.36 5.03 14.17
N GLU A 107 -6.64 5.29 13.07
CA GLU A 107 -5.69 4.32 12.51
C GLU A 107 -4.53 4.06 13.47
N LEU A 108 -4.01 5.09 14.14
CA LEU A 108 -2.94 4.94 15.13
C LEU A 108 -3.38 4.06 16.32
N ILE A 109 -4.61 4.29 16.82
CA ILE A 109 -5.21 3.43 17.84
C ILE A 109 -5.35 1.99 17.32
N SER A 110 -5.73 1.81 16.06
CA SER A 110 -5.84 0.48 15.45
C SER A 110 -4.47 -0.21 15.35
N VAL A 111 -3.40 0.52 15.08
CA VAL A 111 -2.02 0.00 15.14
C VAL A 111 -1.67 -0.45 16.57
N TYR A 112 -2.00 0.34 17.60
CA TYR A 112 -1.79 -0.09 18.99
C TYR A 112 -2.57 -1.33 19.37
N PHE A 113 -3.82 -1.42 18.91
CA PHE A 113 -4.64 -2.62 19.09
C PHE A 113 -3.99 -3.86 18.47
N LEU A 114 -3.54 -3.76 17.20
CA LEU A 114 -2.92 -4.86 16.48
C LEU A 114 -1.58 -5.30 17.08
N LYS A 115 -0.84 -4.37 17.69
CA LYS A 115 0.41 -4.65 18.40
C LYS A 115 0.20 -5.14 19.84
N GLU A 116 -1.05 -5.25 20.29
CA GLU A 116 -1.42 -5.59 21.67
C GLU A 116 -0.81 -4.63 22.72
N ASP A 117 -0.48 -3.40 22.32
CA ASP A 117 -0.01 -2.34 23.23
C ASP A 117 -1.22 -1.73 23.95
N THR A 118 -1.74 -2.46 24.93
CA THR A 118 -2.94 -2.11 25.68
C THR A 118 -2.82 -0.76 26.37
N LYS A 119 -1.63 -0.41 26.89
CA LYS A 119 -1.38 0.86 27.55
C LYS A 119 -1.57 2.04 26.60
N ARG A 120 -0.90 2.02 25.43
CA ARG A 120 -1.05 3.10 24.44
C ARG A 120 -2.43 3.10 23.81
N PHE A 121 -2.98 1.92 23.52
CA PHE A 121 -4.34 1.79 23.00
C PHE A 121 -5.37 2.46 23.92
N GLN A 122 -5.36 2.15 25.21
CA GLN A 122 -6.31 2.72 26.18
C GLN A 122 -6.17 4.24 26.26
N LYS A 123 -4.94 4.71 26.49
CA LYS A 123 -4.63 6.15 26.61
C LYS A 123 -5.10 6.94 25.39
N GLU A 124 -4.76 6.49 24.18
CA GLU A 124 -5.15 7.18 22.96
C GLU A 124 -6.65 7.05 22.67
N THR A 125 -7.27 5.91 22.98
CA THR A 125 -8.71 5.75 22.80
C THR A 125 -9.51 6.66 23.72
N ASP A 126 -9.14 6.76 24.99
CA ASP A 126 -9.82 7.62 25.96
C ASP A 126 -9.64 9.10 25.60
N THR A 127 -8.43 9.47 25.17
CA THR A 127 -8.14 10.81 24.65
C THR A 127 -9.00 11.12 23.42
N PHE A 128 -9.10 10.17 22.49
CA PHE A 128 -9.89 10.31 21.27
C PHE A 128 -11.38 10.46 21.57
N LEU A 129 -11.94 9.58 22.40
CA LEU A 129 -13.37 9.58 22.73
C LEU A 129 -13.79 10.84 23.51
N ARG A 130 -12.88 11.41 24.30
CA ARG A 130 -13.09 12.69 24.99
C ARG A 130 -13.02 13.87 24.03
N LYS A 131 -12.04 13.90 23.13
CA LYS A 131 -11.82 15.02 22.19
C LYS A 131 -12.80 15.03 21.02
N TYR A 132 -13.27 13.85 20.59
CA TYR A 132 -14.16 13.69 19.44
C TYR A 132 -15.41 12.86 19.81
N PRO A 133 -16.26 13.37 20.72
CA PRO A 133 -17.41 12.62 21.23
C PRO A 133 -18.44 12.26 20.16
N ASN A 134 -18.50 13.02 19.07
CA ASN A 134 -19.41 12.80 17.95
C ASN A 134 -18.73 12.16 16.72
N SER A 135 -17.52 11.62 16.88
CA SER A 135 -16.80 11.01 15.78
C SER A 135 -17.51 9.78 15.24
N LYS A 136 -17.51 9.59 13.91
CA LYS A 136 -17.99 8.36 13.26
C LYS A 136 -17.27 7.09 13.74
N TYR A 137 -16.06 7.23 14.30
CA TYR A 137 -15.27 6.12 14.81
C TYR A 137 -15.64 5.67 16.23
N ARG A 138 -16.45 6.46 16.96
CA ARG A 138 -16.78 6.22 18.39
C ARG A 138 -17.35 4.83 18.65
N LYS A 139 -18.37 4.41 17.88
CA LYS A 139 -19.03 3.10 18.06
C LYS A 139 -18.03 1.95 17.91
N ARG A 140 -17.13 2.04 16.92
CA ARG A 140 -16.10 1.03 16.66
C ARG A 140 -15.06 0.99 17.79
N LEU A 141 -14.57 2.14 18.24
CA LEU A 141 -13.60 2.22 19.34
C LEU A 141 -14.16 1.67 20.66
N LYS A 142 -15.41 1.99 21.00
CA LYS A 142 -16.08 1.42 22.19
C LYS A 142 -16.21 -0.11 22.11
N ARG A 143 -16.41 -0.67 20.91
CA ARG A 143 -16.43 -2.13 20.73
C ARG A 143 -15.02 -2.71 20.94
N LEU A 144 -13.99 -2.10 20.38
CA LEU A 144 -12.60 -2.54 20.59
C LEU A 144 -12.20 -2.50 22.06
N GLN A 145 -12.54 -1.43 22.79
CA GLN A 145 -12.29 -1.35 24.24
C GLN A 145 -12.97 -2.50 25.00
N ARG A 146 -14.27 -2.73 24.77
CA ARG A 146 -14.98 -3.82 25.45
C ARG A 146 -14.31 -5.18 25.22
N ASN A 147 -13.90 -5.47 23.99
CA ASN A 147 -13.25 -6.74 23.66
C ASN A 147 -11.90 -6.96 24.37
N ILE A 148 -11.19 -5.89 24.76
CA ILE A 148 -9.94 -6.01 25.54
C ILE A 148 -10.23 -6.28 27.02
N PHE A 149 -11.32 -5.74 27.55
CA PHE A 149 -11.63 -5.74 28.98
C PHE A 149 -12.68 -6.77 29.40
N THR A 150 -13.38 -7.41 28.48
CA THR A 150 -14.16 -8.60 28.80
C THR A 150 -13.20 -9.76 29.01
N PRO A 151 -13.15 -10.40 30.20
CA PRO A 151 -12.33 -11.59 30.45
C PRO A 151 -12.70 -12.79 29.55
N THR A 152 -13.80 -12.69 28.82
CA THR A 152 -14.28 -13.70 27.90
C THR A 152 -13.59 -13.53 26.54
N GLN A 153 -12.55 -14.35 26.34
CA GLN A 153 -11.71 -14.53 25.12
C GLN A 153 -10.29 -13.95 25.13
N ILE A 154 -9.65 -13.90 26.31
CA ILE A 154 -8.20 -14.22 26.42
C ILE A 154 -8.05 -15.61 27.10
N LYS A 155 -8.83 -16.58 26.63
CA LYS A 155 -8.30 -17.90 26.33
C LYS A 155 -8.13 -17.96 24.81
N ARG A 156 -7.24 -17.13 24.25
CA ARG A 156 -6.43 -17.67 23.15
C ARG A 156 -5.66 -18.77 23.83
N SER A 157 -6.09 -20.02 23.64
CA SER A 157 -5.38 -21.13 24.25
C SER A 157 -3.92 -20.96 23.85
N LYS A 158 -3.02 -21.11 24.82
CA LYS A 158 -1.62 -21.41 24.51
C LYS A 158 -1.51 -22.81 23.89
N GLU A 159 -2.58 -23.36 23.31
CA GLU A 159 -2.44 -24.54 22.47
C GLU A 159 -1.86 -24.03 21.17
N LYS A 160 -0.71 -24.60 20.83
CA LYS A 160 -0.13 -24.42 19.52
C LYS A 160 -1.22 -24.77 18.50
N PRO A 161 -1.41 -23.95 17.44
CA PRO A 161 -2.35 -24.27 16.39
C PRO A 161 -2.09 -25.71 15.95
N THR A 162 -3.12 -26.55 16.05
CA THR A 162 -2.97 -27.98 15.74
C THR A 162 -2.93 -28.20 14.24
N LYS A 163 -3.37 -27.23 13.43
CA LYS A 163 -3.30 -27.30 11.97
C LYS A 163 -2.89 -25.97 11.36
N PHE A 164 -2.41 -26.01 10.13
CA PHE A 164 -2.04 -24.84 9.36
C PHE A 164 -2.73 -24.86 7.99
N PHE A 165 -2.79 -23.68 7.37
CA PHE A 165 -3.12 -23.49 5.97
C PHE A 165 -1.94 -22.84 5.28
N VAL A 166 -1.76 -23.11 3.98
CA VAL A 166 -0.85 -22.36 3.13
C VAL A 166 -1.68 -21.43 2.25
N GLN A 167 -1.56 -20.13 2.46
CA GLN A 167 -2.10 -19.14 1.54
C GLN A 167 -1.19 -19.04 0.33
N VAL A 168 -1.70 -19.40 -0.84
CA VAL A 168 -0.95 -19.43 -2.11
C VAL A 168 -1.35 -18.33 -3.09
N GLY A 169 -2.34 -17.52 -2.73
CA GLY A 169 -2.76 -16.39 -3.55
C GLY A 169 -3.69 -15.44 -2.81
N ALA A 170 -3.68 -14.17 -3.24
CA ALA A 170 -4.59 -13.12 -2.81
C ALA A 170 -4.95 -12.27 -4.03
N PHE A 171 -6.18 -12.40 -4.51
CA PHE A 171 -6.61 -11.80 -5.77
C PHE A 171 -7.65 -10.72 -5.53
N SER A 172 -7.56 -9.59 -6.23
CA SER A 172 -8.64 -8.60 -6.30
C SER A 172 -9.81 -9.08 -7.17
N ASN A 173 -9.54 -9.95 -8.15
CA ASN A 173 -10.55 -10.54 -9.02
C ASN A 173 -10.95 -11.94 -8.52
N PRO A 174 -12.24 -12.18 -8.20
CA PRO A 174 -12.72 -13.49 -7.72
C PRO A 174 -12.51 -14.63 -8.73
N THR A 175 -12.59 -14.35 -10.04
CA THR A 175 -12.40 -15.34 -11.09
C THR A 175 -10.99 -15.93 -11.07
N ASN A 176 -9.97 -15.10 -10.82
CA ASN A 176 -8.58 -15.57 -10.73
C ASN A 176 -8.37 -16.49 -9.52
N ALA A 177 -8.99 -16.16 -8.38
CA ALA A 177 -8.95 -16.99 -7.19
C ALA A 177 -9.64 -18.35 -7.43
N GLN A 178 -10.79 -18.33 -8.12
CA GLN A 178 -11.53 -19.54 -8.48
C GLN A 178 -10.75 -20.43 -9.47
N LEU A 179 -10.09 -19.84 -10.48
CA LEU A 179 -9.24 -20.59 -11.40
C LEU A 179 -8.06 -21.28 -10.70
N LEU A 180 -7.39 -20.58 -9.76
CA LEU A 180 -6.32 -21.20 -8.99
C LEU A 180 -6.85 -22.33 -8.09
N LYS A 181 -8.01 -22.12 -7.46
CA LYS A 181 -8.69 -23.16 -6.67
C LYS A 181 -8.94 -24.42 -7.50
N GLU A 182 -9.57 -24.30 -8.66
CA GLU A 182 -9.90 -25.43 -9.52
C GLU A 182 -8.66 -26.19 -10.01
N LYS A 183 -7.58 -25.48 -10.34
CA LYS A 183 -6.29 -26.10 -10.71
C LYS A 183 -5.70 -26.93 -9.59
N LEU A 184 -5.75 -26.43 -8.36
CA LEU A 184 -5.24 -27.12 -7.18
C LEU A 184 -6.13 -28.30 -6.78
N GLU A 185 -7.46 -28.14 -6.82
CA GLU A 185 -8.41 -29.23 -6.54
C GLU A 185 -8.31 -30.36 -7.57
N LYS A 186 -8.05 -30.05 -8.84
CA LYS A 186 -7.77 -31.04 -9.89
C LYS A 186 -6.52 -31.88 -9.60
N ARG A 187 -5.61 -31.37 -8.76
CA ARG A 187 -4.41 -32.06 -8.28
C ARG A 187 -4.62 -32.66 -6.87
N ASN A 188 -5.87 -32.79 -6.45
CA ASN A 188 -6.30 -33.39 -5.19
C ASN A 188 -5.86 -32.63 -3.93
N TYR A 189 -5.55 -31.33 -4.05
CA TYR A 189 -5.34 -30.48 -2.88
C TYR A 189 -6.69 -30.02 -2.32
N GLY A 190 -6.84 -30.04 -1.00
CA GLY A 190 -7.99 -29.43 -0.33
C GLY A 190 -7.85 -27.92 -0.31
N VAL A 191 -8.72 -27.17 -0.99
CA VAL A 191 -8.61 -25.71 -1.11
C VAL A 191 -9.82 -25.01 -0.51
N ILE A 192 -9.58 -23.88 0.14
CA ILE A 192 -10.59 -22.98 0.70
C ILE A 192 -10.41 -21.61 0.07
N LEU A 193 -11.52 -21.00 -0.36
CA LEU A 193 -11.57 -19.58 -0.67
C LEU A 193 -12.01 -18.80 0.55
N ASN A 194 -11.25 -17.78 0.91
CA ASN A 194 -11.60 -16.84 1.95
C ASN A 194 -11.65 -15.41 1.39
N GLN A 195 -12.28 -14.50 2.11
CA GLN A 195 -12.34 -13.09 1.74
C GLN A 195 -11.81 -12.23 2.87
N LYS A 196 -11.01 -11.23 2.52
CA LYS A 196 -10.50 -10.25 3.48
C LYS A 196 -10.66 -8.85 2.91
N VAL A 197 -11.36 -8.00 3.64
CA VAL A 197 -11.46 -6.57 3.31
C VAL A 197 -10.25 -5.84 3.88
N ARG A 198 -9.45 -5.20 3.01
CA ARG A 198 -8.32 -4.35 3.39
C ARG A 198 -8.42 -3.05 2.60
N ASN A 199 -8.41 -1.91 3.28
CA ASN A 199 -8.48 -0.57 2.66
C ASN A 199 -9.68 -0.44 1.70
N ASP A 200 -10.87 -0.88 2.12
CA ASP A 200 -12.12 -0.89 1.33
C ASP A 200 -12.08 -1.77 0.05
N GLN A 201 -11.06 -2.63 -0.09
CA GLN A 201 -10.98 -3.63 -1.15
C GLN A 201 -11.20 -5.04 -0.61
N THR A 202 -11.97 -5.84 -1.33
CA THR A 202 -12.13 -7.27 -1.04
C THR A 202 -11.04 -8.05 -1.76
N LEU A 203 -10.21 -8.75 -0.98
CA LEU A 203 -9.23 -9.71 -1.49
C LEU A 203 -9.79 -11.13 -1.34
N HIS A 204 -9.72 -11.90 -2.42
CA HIS A 204 -10.06 -13.31 -2.48
C HIS A 204 -8.79 -14.13 -2.23
N LEU A 205 -8.71 -14.72 -1.03
CA LEU A 205 -7.56 -15.48 -0.59
C LEU A 205 -7.76 -16.96 -0.93
N VAL A 206 -6.71 -17.60 -1.46
CA VAL A 206 -6.71 -19.03 -1.78
C VAL A 206 -5.84 -19.75 -0.76
N TRP A 207 -6.45 -20.60 0.06
CA TRP A 207 -5.79 -21.33 1.14
C TRP A 207 -5.82 -22.83 0.86
N VAL A 208 -4.66 -23.48 0.92
CA VAL A 208 -4.53 -24.93 0.82
C VAL A 208 -4.51 -25.51 2.24
N LYS A 209 -5.39 -26.49 2.48
CA LYS A 209 -5.41 -27.30 3.70
C LYS A 209 -4.12 -28.10 3.80
N THR A 210 -3.51 -28.11 4.97
CA THR A 210 -2.40 -29.01 5.27
C THR A 210 -2.76 -29.92 6.45
N GLU A 211 -2.14 -31.08 6.50
CA GLU A 211 -2.15 -31.93 7.70
C GLU A 211 -0.98 -31.60 8.64
N ALA A 212 -0.29 -30.49 8.38
CA ALA A 212 0.87 -30.07 9.16
C ALA A 212 0.42 -29.62 10.55
N ASN A 213 1.05 -30.17 11.58
CA ASN A 213 0.85 -29.76 12.98
C ASN A 213 1.93 -28.77 13.43
N LYS A 214 2.89 -28.47 12.55
CA LYS A 214 4.01 -27.53 12.74
C LYS A 214 4.09 -26.56 11.57
N SER A 215 4.59 -25.35 11.85
CA SER A 215 4.72 -24.32 10.82
C SER A 215 5.73 -24.71 9.74
N GLU A 216 6.80 -25.43 10.10
CA GLU A 216 7.86 -25.83 9.17
C GLU A 216 7.36 -26.81 8.10
N GLU A 217 6.50 -27.76 8.49
CA GLU A 217 5.87 -28.72 7.57
C GLU A 217 4.90 -28.01 6.60
N ALA A 218 4.19 -26.98 7.08
CA ALA A 218 3.36 -26.14 6.23
C ALA A 218 4.21 -25.28 5.28
N THR A 219 5.39 -24.82 5.70
CA THR A 219 6.34 -24.12 4.83
C THR A 219 6.81 -25.02 3.70
N GLN A 220 7.19 -26.27 4.00
CA GLN A 220 7.59 -27.25 2.97
C GLN A 220 6.46 -27.49 1.96
N THR A 221 5.21 -27.57 2.43
CA THR A 221 4.04 -27.66 1.54
C THR A 221 3.93 -26.42 0.64
N GLY A 222 4.18 -25.23 1.18
CA GLY A 222 4.18 -24.00 0.39
C GLY A 222 5.28 -23.94 -0.66
N GLU A 223 6.49 -24.39 -0.34
CA GLU A 223 7.62 -24.50 -1.27
C GLU A 223 7.31 -25.52 -2.37
N GLU A 224 6.75 -26.68 -2.02
CA GLU A 224 6.31 -27.68 -2.99
C GLU A 224 5.29 -27.08 -3.97
N LEU A 225 4.28 -26.39 -3.45
CA LEU A 225 3.23 -25.76 -4.27
C LEU A 225 3.83 -24.67 -5.18
N GLN A 226 4.72 -23.83 -4.66
CA GLN A 226 5.39 -22.80 -5.44
C GLN A 226 6.24 -23.39 -6.57
N ASN A 227 6.93 -24.51 -6.32
CA ASN A 227 7.75 -25.18 -7.33
C ASN A 227 6.91 -25.91 -8.39
N ARG A 228 5.71 -26.39 -8.02
CA ARG A 228 4.84 -27.17 -8.90
C ARG A 228 3.89 -26.31 -9.75
N PHE A 229 3.52 -25.12 -9.28
CA PHE A 229 2.54 -24.26 -9.94
C PHE A 229 3.14 -22.88 -10.20
N THR A 230 3.32 -22.55 -11.47
CA THR A 230 3.93 -21.28 -11.90
C THR A 230 3.05 -20.07 -11.57
N GLU A 231 1.76 -20.27 -11.30
CA GLU A 231 0.83 -19.22 -10.87
C GLU A 231 1.02 -18.79 -9.42
N ILE A 232 1.72 -19.59 -8.61
CA ILE A 232 2.00 -19.28 -7.21
C ILE A 232 3.31 -18.48 -7.16
N GLY A 233 3.17 -17.15 -7.16
CA GLY A 233 4.33 -16.25 -7.04
C GLY A 233 4.95 -16.24 -5.65
N SER A 234 4.13 -16.41 -4.60
CA SER A 234 4.58 -16.50 -3.21
C SER A 234 3.51 -17.18 -2.34
N PHE A 235 3.90 -17.61 -1.15
CA PHE A 235 2.99 -18.19 -0.18
C PHE A 235 3.17 -17.62 1.23
N SER A 236 2.21 -17.89 2.11
CA SER A 236 2.29 -17.57 3.54
C SER A 236 1.62 -18.66 4.36
N VAL A 237 2.24 -19.05 5.48
CA VAL A 237 1.69 -20.03 6.41
C VAL A 237 0.74 -19.33 7.37
N ILE A 238 -0.50 -19.84 7.47
CA ILE A 238 -1.57 -19.29 8.30
C ILE A 238 -2.00 -20.35 9.33
N PRO A 239 -1.99 -20.06 10.63
CA PRO A 239 -2.48 -21.01 11.63
C PRO A 239 -4.00 -21.21 11.49
N ALA A 240 -4.43 -22.47 11.56
CA ALA A 240 -5.84 -22.85 11.61
C ALA A 240 -6.31 -22.76 13.08
N ASN A 241 -6.85 -21.60 13.45
CA ASN A 241 -7.47 -21.35 14.74
C ASN A 241 -8.99 -21.37 14.65
#